data_AF-A0A0R1UWD0-F1
#
_entry.id   AF-A0A0R1UWD0-F1
#
_cell.length_a   1.000
_cell.length_b   1.000
_cell.length_c   1.000
_cell.angle_alpha   90.00
_cell.angle_beta   90.00
_cell.angle_gamma   90.00
#
_symmetry.space_group_name_H-M   'P 1'
#
loop_
_entity.id
_entity.type
_entity.pdbx_description
1 polymer ?
#
loop_
_entity_poly.entity_id
_entity_poly.type
_entity_poly.pdbx_seq_one_letter_code
_entity_poly.pdbx_strand_id
1 'polypeptide(L)' 'MEITLNRIAYSFATDGTTQAVSVGLNGSQDSNAVSASIQLTAEDVTDGKTLDDLTKKDFQALAKAKLAKFTVVQAS' A
#
# COMPACT_ATOMS: atom_id res chain seq x y z
N MET A 1 -17.04 -3.23 2.58
CA MET A 1 -16.29 -2.39 3.54
C MET A 1 -15.50 -1.35 2.77
N GLU A 2 -15.61 -0.09 3.14
CA GLU A 2 -14.72 0.95 2.62
C GLU A 2 -13.38 0.90 3.36
N ILE A 3 -12.28 0.82 2.61
CA ILE A 3 -10.93 0.86 3.15
C ILE A 3 -10.33 2.21 2.79
N THR A 4 -9.72 2.91 3.73
CA THR A 4 -9.11 4.23 3.52
C THR A 4 -7.63 4.21 3.91
N LEU A 5 -6.84 5.08 3.27
CA LEU A 5 -5.45 5.30 3.64
C LEU A 5 -5.39 6.25 4.84
N ASN A 6 -4.75 5.82 5.92
CA ASN A 6 -4.59 6.63 7.14
C ASN A 6 -3.13 7.01 7.44
N ARG A 7 -2.15 6.36 6.80
CA ARG A 7 -0.73 6.62 6.99
C ARG A 7 0.05 6.40 5.69
N ILE A 8 1.05 7.24 5.48
CA ILE A 8 2.13 7.04 4.51
C ILE A 8 3.45 7.29 5.25
N ALA A 9 4.41 6.39 5.12
CA ALA A 9 5.76 6.57 5.63
C ALA A 9 6.78 6.16 4.56
N TYR A 10 7.72 7.05 4.26
CA TYR A 10 8.75 6.84 3.26
C TYR A 10 10.02 6.27 3.91
N SER A 11 10.66 5.34 3.20
CA SER A 11 11.98 4.81 3.55
C SER A 11 12.96 5.17 2.45
N PHE A 12 14.00 5.91 2.81
CA PHE A 12 15.01 6.39 1.89
C PHE A 12 16.32 5.59 2.06
N ALA A 13 17.04 5.39 0.96
CA ALA A 13 18.44 4.94 0.97
C ALA A 13 19.37 6.08 1.40
N THR A 14 20.64 5.75 1.65
CA THR A 14 21.68 6.72 2.04
C THR A 14 21.93 7.78 0.96
N ASP A 15 21.66 7.47 -0.30
CA ASP A 15 21.77 8.40 -1.44
C ASP A 15 20.52 9.28 -1.63
N GLY A 16 19.52 9.13 -0.76
CA GLY A 16 18.25 9.87 -0.84
C GLY A 16 17.20 9.23 -1.73
N THR A 17 17.49 8.11 -2.40
CA THR A 17 16.51 7.39 -3.23
C THR A 17 15.40 6.79 -2.38
N THR A 18 14.13 6.96 -2.79
CA THR A 18 13.01 6.29 -2.14
C THR A 18 13.05 4.79 -2.42
N GLN A 19 13.36 3.98 -1.41
CA GLN A 19 13.41 2.52 -1.55
C GLN A 19 12.04 1.86 -1.34
N ALA A 20 11.26 2.39 -0.41
CA ALA A 20 9.96 1.83 -0.07
C ALA A 20 9.02 2.88 0.52
N VAL A 21 7.72 2.62 0.40
CA VAL A 21 6.66 3.40 1.03
C VAL A 21 5.75 2.45 1.81
N SER A 22 5.67 2.62 3.13
CA SER A 22 4.73 1.91 3.98
C SER A 22 3.41 2.67 4.04
N VAL A 23 2.34 2.02 3.61
CA VAL A 23 0.98 2.54 3.58
C VAL A 23 0.15 1.87 4.66
N GLY A 24 -0.47 2.67 5.54
CA GLY A 24 -1.47 2.19 6.48
C GLY A 24 -2.86 2.25 5.85
N LEU A 25 -3.59 1.13 5.93
CA LEU A 25 -4.97 0.99 5.50
C LEU A 25 -5.85 0.61 6.69
N ASN A 26 -7.01 1.24 6.80
CA ASN A 26 -8.04 0.86 7.76
C ASN A 26 -9.43 0.89 7.14
N GLY A 27 -10.29 -0.01 7.60
CA GLY A 27 -11.69 -0.05 7.23
C GLY A 27 -12.50 -0.78 8.31
N SER A 28 -13.74 -0.39 8.47
CA SER A 28 -14.68 -1.06 9.36
C SER A 28 -16.07 -1.04 8.76
N GLN A 29 -16.80 -2.14 8.92
CA GLN A 29 -18.20 -2.25 8.52
C GLN A 29 -18.90 -3.20 9.50
N ASP A 30 -19.92 -2.68 10.19
CA ASP A 30 -20.61 -3.38 11.27
C ASP A 30 -19.63 -3.88 12.35
N SER A 31 -19.60 -5.19 12.63
CA SER A 31 -18.66 -5.82 13.56
C SER A 31 -17.35 -6.28 12.91
N ASN A 32 -17.15 -6.01 11.62
CA ASN A 32 -15.96 -6.41 10.88
C ASN A 32 -14.98 -5.24 10.76
N ALA A 33 -13.69 -5.51 10.90
CA ALA A 33 -12.63 -4.52 10.75
C ALA A 33 -11.44 -5.09 9.97
N VAL A 34 -10.76 -4.20 9.24
CA VAL A 34 -9.48 -4.46 8.59
C VAL A 34 -8.52 -3.36 9.02
N SER A 35 -7.35 -3.76 9.49
CA SER A 35 -6.19 -2.88 9.69
C SER A 35 -4.99 -3.55 9.06
N ALA A 36 -4.31 -2.86 8.14
CA ALA A 36 -3.18 -3.40 7.41
C ALA A 36 -2.07 -2.37 7.26
N SER A 37 -0.83 -2.84 7.31
CA SER A 37 0.35 -2.10 6.87
C SER A 37 0.90 -2.79 5.63
N ILE A 38 0.95 -2.05 4.52
CA ILE A 38 1.38 -2.54 3.22
C ILE A 38 2.66 -1.83 2.82
N GLN A 39 3.73 -2.59 2.58
CA GLN A 39 4.96 -2.06 2.01
C GLN A 39 4.87 -2.08 0.48
N LEU A 40 5.03 -0.90 -0.12
CA LEU A 40 5.18 -0.70 -1.55
C LEU A 40 6.65 -0.48 -1.89
N THR A 41 7.10 -1.12 -2.95
CA THR A 41 8.46 -1.08 -3.50
C THR A 41 8.40 -0.74 -4.98
N ALA A 42 9.55 -0.57 -5.64
CA ALA A 42 9.60 -0.30 -7.08
C ALA A 42 8.86 -1.36 -7.93
N GLU A 43 8.84 -2.63 -7.49
CA GLU A 43 8.13 -3.72 -8.18
C GLU A 43 6.60 -3.56 -8.18
N ASP A 44 6.07 -2.77 -7.24
CA ASP A 44 4.64 -2.50 -7.15
C ASP A 44 4.19 -1.35 -8.06
N VAL A 45 5.14 -0.61 -8.65
CA VAL A 45 4.86 0.56 -9.50
C VAL A 45 4.84 0.14 -10.97
N THR A 46 3.79 0.52 -11.69
CA THR A 46 3.62 0.22 -13.12
C THR A 46 3.99 1.41 -14.01
N ASP A 47 4.02 1.17 -15.32
CA ASP A 47 4.07 2.22 -16.35
C ASP A 47 5.34 3.07 -16.34
N GLY A 48 6.47 2.49 -15.89
CA GLY A 48 7.77 3.15 -15.89
C GLY A 48 7.91 4.30 -14.90
N LYS A 49 6.96 4.44 -13.97
CA LYS A 49 7.03 5.40 -12.87
C LYS A 49 7.89 4.86 -11.72
N THR A 50 8.34 5.78 -10.88
CA THR A 50 8.99 5.49 -9.59
C THR A 50 8.04 5.78 -8.43
N LEU A 51 8.43 5.41 -7.21
CA LEU A 51 7.67 5.75 -6.01
C LEU A 51 7.54 7.27 -5.81
N ASP A 52 8.51 8.05 -6.29
CA ASP A 52 8.53 9.52 -6.15
C ASP A 52 7.54 10.22 -7.09
N ASP A 53 7.11 9.54 -8.17
CA ASP A 53 6.11 10.06 -9.12
C ASP A 53 4.67 9.87 -8.63
N LEU A 54 4.48 9.13 -7.52
CA LEU A 54 3.16 8.69 -7.08
C LEU A 54 2.51 9.68 -6.12
N THR A 55 1.20 9.87 -6.32
CA THR A 55 0.37 10.65 -5.41
C THR A 55 -0.18 9.78 -4.28
N LYS A 56 -0.74 10.42 -3.25
CA LYS A 56 -1.52 9.73 -2.20
C LYS A 56 -2.60 8.79 -2.77
N LYS A 57 -3.26 9.20 -3.87
CA LYS A 57 -4.32 8.38 -4.48
C LYS A 57 -3.74 7.11 -5.11
N ASP A 58 -2.57 7.22 -5.75
CA ASP A 58 -1.88 6.09 -6.36
C ASP A 58 -1.40 5.10 -5.29
N PHE A 59 -0.77 5.59 -4.21
CA PHE A 59 -0.38 4.73 -3.09
C PHE A 59 -1.56 4.00 -2.46
N GLN A 60 -2.72 4.67 -2.30
CA GLN A 60 -3.91 4.02 -1.80
C GLN A 60 -4.40 2.91 -2.75
N ALA A 61 -4.40 3.17 -4.07
CA ALA A 61 -4.83 2.19 -5.06
C ALA A 61 -3.90 0.96 -5.08
N LEU A 62 -2.59 1.18 -5.13
CA LEU A 62 -1.58 0.11 -5.12
C LEU A 62 -1.64 -0.71 -3.83
N ALA A 63 -1.71 -0.05 -2.68
CA ALA A 63 -1.78 -0.75 -1.39
C ALA A 63 -3.05 -1.60 -1.27
N LYS A 64 -4.21 -1.11 -1.73
CA LYS A 64 -5.46 -1.88 -1.76
C LYS A 64 -5.35 -3.09 -2.70
N ALA A 65 -4.78 -2.90 -3.88
CA ALA A 65 -4.57 -3.99 -4.83
C ALA A 65 -3.65 -5.08 -4.26
N LYS A 66 -2.57 -4.69 -3.59
CA LYS A 66 -1.63 -5.63 -2.94
C LYS A 66 -2.27 -6.33 -1.73
N LEU A 67 -3.02 -5.62 -0.90
CA LEU A 67 -3.80 -6.21 0.20
C LEU A 67 -4.80 -7.26 -0.31
N ALA A 68 -5.52 -6.97 -1.40
CA ALA A 68 -6.44 -7.92 -2.01
C ALA A 68 -5.73 -9.21 -2.44
N LYS A 69 -4.54 -9.11 -3.05
CA LYS A 69 -3.72 -10.28 -3.42
C LYS A 69 -3.31 -11.12 -2.20
N PHE A 70 -2.90 -10.49 -1.11
CA PHE A 70 -2.47 -11.19 0.11
C PHE A 70 -3.60 -11.83 0.92
N THR A 71 -4.83 -11.36 0.74
CA THR A 71 -6.00 -11.86 1.48
C THR A 71 -6.76 -12.94 0.73
N VAL A 72 -6.34 -13.30 -0.49
CA VAL A 72 -6.82 -14.51 -1.15
C VAL A 72 -6.34 -15.72 -0.34
N VAL A 73 -7.25 -16.28 0.47
CA VAL A 73 -7.01 -17.55 1.16
C VAL A 73 -6.86 -18.63 0.10
N GLN A 74 -5.66 -19.16 -0.07
CA GLN A 74 -5.44 -20.38 -0.84
C GLN A 74 -6.14 -21.51 -0.08
N ALA A 75 -7.09 -22.18 -0.72
CA ALA A 75 -7.65 -23.41 -0.18
C ALA A 75 -6.50 -24.43 -0.13
N SER A 76 -6.09 -24.79 1.09
CA SER A 76 -5.13 -25.86 1.37
C SER A 76 -5.69 -27.23 1.01
#